data_AF-A0A0J5Q6V7-F1
#
_entry.id   AF-A0A0J5Q6V7-F1
#
_cell.length_a   1.000
_cell.length_b   1.000
_cell.length_c   1.000
_cell.angle_alpha   90.00
_cell.angle_beta   90.00
_cell.angle_gamma   90.00
#
_symmetry.space_group_name_H-M   'P 1'
#
loop_
_entity.id
_entity.type
_entity.pdbx_description
1 polymer ?
#
loop_
_entity_poly.entity_id
_entity_poly.type
_entity_poly.pdbx_seq_one_letter_code
_entity_poly.pdbx_strand_id
1 'polypeptide(L)'
;MSRGRRLTETERLSIARERSQGVPAAELAARYDVSLKSIYNAANHASQRQMANASRSRVIGIRVSDRDLRGFDAALARRGIAHRSDAMRRLMLAADDILRPDESTAEELRSMSAALNRVGNNVNQVARRLNEAKLRGEPLPYTAASHAEIRDLAGLVFDMADQIQELFRARRRSLDLSVAQALSGLNAEADHDAE
;
A
#
# COMPACT_ATOMS: atom_id res chain seq x y z
N MET A 1 -0.92 -50.69 -30.82
CA MET A 1 -0.60 -49.58 -29.88
C MET A 1 -1.54 -49.69 -28.70
N SER A 2 -1.02 -50.01 -27.51
CA SER A 2 -1.81 -50.16 -26.29
C SER A 2 -2.53 -48.85 -25.96
N ARG A 3 -3.84 -48.91 -25.69
CA ARG A 3 -4.58 -47.75 -25.18
C ARG A 3 -4.01 -47.43 -23.80
N GLY A 4 -3.24 -46.35 -23.69
CA GLY A 4 -2.70 -45.89 -22.41
C GLY A 4 -3.82 -45.66 -21.39
N ARG A 5 -3.55 -46.00 -20.13
CA ARG A 5 -4.48 -45.84 -19.00
C ARG A 5 -4.99 -44.40 -18.93
N ARG A 6 -6.30 -44.22 -18.80
CA ARG A 6 -6.93 -42.90 -18.64
C ARG A 6 -7.02 -42.56 -17.16
N LEU A 7 -6.39 -41.47 -16.76
CA LEU A 7 -6.52 -40.90 -15.42
C LEU A 7 -7.96 -40.41 -15.18
N THR A 8 -8.51 -40.80 -14.04
CA THR A 8 -9.75 -40.24 -13.47
C THR A 8 -9.53 -38.82 -12.98
N GLU A 9 -10.61 -38.09 -12.72
CA GLU A 9 -10.51 -36.70 -12.27
C GLU A 9 -9.87 -36.57 -10.89
N THR A 10 -10.17 -37.48 -9.97
CA THR A 10 -9.57 -37.53 -8.63
C THR A 10 -8.07 -37.83 -8.69
N GLU A 11 -7.65 -38.76 -9.56
CA GLU A 11 -6.22 -39.05 -9.79
C GLU A 11 -5.48 -37.82 -10.34
N ARG A 12 -6.07 -37.07 -11.29
CA ARG A 12 -5.46 -35.84 -11.82
C ARG A 12 -5.26 -34.78 -10.75
N LEU A 13 -6.21 -34.62 -9.84
CA LEU A 13 -6.12 -33.68 -8.73
C LEU A 13 -5.05 -34.10 -7.71
N SER A 14 -4.92 -35.39 -7.40
CA SER A 14 -3.85 -35.91 -6.54
C SER A 14 -2.48 -35.65 -7.15
N ILE A 15 -2.31 -35.96 -8.43
CA ILE A 15 -1.07 -35.72 -9.18
C ILE A 15 -0.68 -34.24 -9.14
N ALA A 16 -1.63 -33.33 -9.36
CA ALA A 16 -1.35 -31.89 -9.31
C ALA A 16 -0.91 -31.43 -7.91
N ARG A 17 -1.57 -31.93 -6.85
CA ARG A 17 -1.21 -31.63 -5.46
C ARG A 17 0.19 -32.15 -5.12
N GLU A 18 0.47 -33.40 -5.43
CA GLU A 18 1.79 -34.02 -5.15
C GLU A 18 2.92 -33.35 -5.95
N ARG A 19 2.66 -32.93 -7.19
CA ARG A 19 3.59 -32.11 -7.98
C ARG A 19 3.89 -30.77 -7.31
N SER A 20 2.88 -30.08 -6.76
CA SER A 20 3.07 -28.81 -6.02
C SER A 20 3.83 -28.99 -4.70
N GLN A 21 3.81 -30.20 -4.14
CA GLN A 21 4.57 -30.58 -2.94
C GLN A 21 5.99 -31.06 -3.26
N GLY A 22 6.40 -30.99 -4.54
CA GLY A 22 7.76 -31.30 -4.97
C GLY A 22 8.01 -32.75 -5.39
N VAL A 23 6.98 -33.61 -5.45
CA VAL A 23 7.14 -35.00 -5.88
C VAL A 23 7.56 -35.05 -7.37
N PRO A 24 8.61 -35.80 -7.75
CA PRO A 24 9.07 -35.91 -9.13
C PRO A 24 8.03 -36.52 -10.08
N ALA A 25 7.91 -35.98 -11.30
CA ALA A 25 6.95 -36.46 -12.29
C ALA A 25 7.20 -37.92 -12.73
N ALA A 26 8.45 -38.37 -12.71
CA ALA A 26 8.82 -39.76 -13.04
C ALA A 26 8.28 -40.75 -12.00
N GLU A 27 8.28 -40.37 -10.72
CA GLU A 27 7.75 -41.19 -9.64
C GLU A 27 6.23 -41.34 -9.76
N LEU A 28 5.54 -40.23 -10.06
CA LEU A 28 4.10 -40.22 -10.30
C LEU A 28 3.72 -40.99 -11.57
N ALA A 29 4.52 -40.89 -12.64
CA ALA A 29 4.31 -41.64 -13.87
C ALA A 29 4.36 -43.16 -13.63
N ALA A 30 5.36 -43.62 -12.87
CA ALA A 30 5.48 -45.02 -12.48
C ALA A 30 4.33 -45.47 -11.56
N ARG A 31 3.97 -44.66 -10.56
CA ARG A 31 2.92 -44.98 -9.58
C ARG A 31 1.53 -45.09 -10.20
N TYR A 32 1.22 -44.20 -11.14
CA TYR A 32 -0.09 -44.16 -11.80
C TYR A 32 -0.12 -44.96 -13.12
N ASP A 33 0.99 -45.61 -13.50
CA ASP A 33 1.14 -46.36 -14.76
C ASP A 33 0.73 -45.52 -16.00
N VAL A 34 1.28 -44.31 -16.08
CA VAL A 34 0.99 -43.36 -17.15
C VAL A 34 2.27 -42.66 -17.64
N SER A 35 2.21 -42.14 -18.86
CA SER A 35 3.33 -41.37 -19.41
C SER A 35 3.61 -40.10 -18.63
N LEU A 36 4.87 -39.62 -18.67
CA LEU A 36 5.25 -38.30 -18.16
C LEU A 36 4.36 -37.18 -18.73
N LYS A 37 3.99 -37.28 -20.01
CA LYS A 37 3.08 -36.33 -20.67
C LYS A 37 1.71 -36.28 -19.98
N SER A 38 1.19 -37.42 -19.55
CA SER A 38 -0.08 -37.49 -18.80
C SER A 38 0.01 -36.81 -17.44
N ILE A 39 1.16 -36.92 -16.76
CA ILE A 39 1.43 -36.25 -15.48
C ILE A 39 1.49 -34.72 -15.66
N TYR A 40 2.25 -34.24 -16.66
CA TYR A 40 2.30 -32.82 -16.97
C TYR A 40 0.93 -32.27 -17.39
N ASN A 41 0.17 -33.04 -18.18
CA ASN A 41 -1.19 -32.65 -18.56
C ASN A 41 -2.12 -32.57 -17.34
N ALA A 42 -2.04 -33.51 -16.39
CA ALA A 42 -2.85 -33.48 -15.18
C ALA A 42 -2.50 -32.26 -14.29
N ALA A 43 -1.21 -31.97 -14.11
CA ALA A 43 -0.75 -30.79 -13.36
C ALA A 43 -1.17 -29.48 -14.03
N ASN A 44 -1.00 -29.38 -15.35
CA ASN A 44 -1.42 -28.21 -16.12
C ASN A 44 -2.94 -28.04 -16.14
N HIS A 45 -3.70 -29.13 -16.24
CA HIS A 45 -5.16 -29.11 -16.19
C HIS A 45 -5.68 -28.61 -14.85
N ALA A 46 -5.05 -28.98 -13.73
CA ALA A 46 -5.39 -28.45 -12.41
C ALA A 46 -5.05 -26.96 -12.27
N SER A 47 -3.90 -26.51 -12.79
CA SER A 47 -3.53 -25.08 -12.83
C SER A 47 -4.50 -24.27 -13.67
N GLN A 48 -4.86 -24.76 -14.87
CA GLN A 48 -5.89 -24.17 -15.72
C GLN A 48 -7.26 -24.14 -15.05
N ARG A 49 -7.62 -25.19 -14.29
CA ARG A 49 -8.83 -25.19 -13.45
C ARG A 49 -8.76 -24.24 -12.28
N GLN A 50 -7.58 -24.00 -11.70
CA GLN A 50 -7.39 -23.03 -10.62
C GLN A 50 -7.49 -21.61 -11.17
N MET A 51 -6.93 -21.33 -12.35
CA MET A 51 -7.11 -20.07 -13.08
C MET A 51 -8.57 -19.88 -13.52
N ALA A 52 -9.22 -20.94 -14.01
CA ALA A 52 -10.65 -20.92 -14.35
C ALA A 52 -11.55 -20.86 -13.10
N ASN A 53 -11.17 -21.41 -11.96
CA ASN A 53 -11.90 -21.26 -10.69
C ASN A 53 -11.61 -19.90 -10.02
N ALA A 54 -10.47 -19.28 -10.32
CA ALA A 54 -10.21 -17.87 -10.00
C ALA A 54 -11.13 -16.92 -10.81
N SER A 55 -11.77 -17.42 -11.88
CA SER A 55 -12.85 -16.69 -12.56
C SER A 55 -14.20 -16.73 -11.82
N ARG A 56 -14.35 -17.53 -10.75
CA ARG A 56 -15.55 -17.46 -9.90
C ARG A 56 -15.44 -16.24 -9.00
N SER A 57 -16.35 -15.28 -9.22
CA SER A 57 -16.52 -14.10 -8.37
C SER A 57 -16.68 -14.51 -6.91
N ARG A 58 -15.81 -14.02 -6.02
CA ARG A 58 -16.01 -14.13 -4.57
C ARG A 58 -16.86 -12.96 -4.10
N VAL A 59 -17.90 -13.24 -3.32
CA VAL A 59 -18.73 -12.21 -2.70
C VAL A 59 -18.07 -11.75 -1.40
N ILE A 60 -17.85 -10.45 -1.28
CA ILE A 60 -17.37 -9.80 -0.05
C ILE A 60 -18.56 -9.05 0.55
N GLY A 61 -18.99 -9.44 1.75
CA GLY A 61 -20.00 -8.73 2.52
C GLY A 61 -19.36 -7.80 3.53
N ILE A 62 -19.75 -6.52 3.53
CA ILE A 62 -19.27 -5.51 4.49
C ILE A 62 -20.48 -4.93 5.22
N ARG A 63 -20.41 -4.87 6.55
CA ARG A 63 -21.38 -4.12 7.35
C ARG A 63 -20.92 -2.68 7.44
N VAL A 64 -21.80 -1.75 7.10
CA VAL A 64 -21.55 -0.30 7.18
C VAL A 64 -22.70 0.37 7.92
N SER A 65 -22.42 1.49 8.57
CA SER A 65 -23.49 2.32 9.12
C SER A 65 -24.23 3.07 8.01
N ASP A 66 -25.46 3.49 8.25
CA ASP A 66 -26.20 4.31 7.29
C ASP A 66 -25.49 5.65 6.98
N ARG A 67 -24.76 6.19 7.96
CA ARG A 67 -23.96 7.41 7.77
C ARG A 67 -22.85 7.18 6.75
N ASP A 68 -22.13 6.07 6.89
CA ASP A 68 -21.00 5.75 6.02
C ASP A 68 -21.48 5.42 4.61
N LEU A 69 -22.59 4.68 4.49
CA LEU A 69 -23.19 4.36 3.20
C LEU A 69 -23.65 5.63 2.45
N ARG A 70 -24.33 6.56 3.13
CA ARG A 70 -24.69 7.85 2.53
C ARG A 70 -23.48 8.68 2.13
N GLY A 71 -22.43 8.68 2.94
CA GLY A 71 -21.18 9.36 2.64
C GLY A 71 -20.52 8.82 1.37
N PHE A 72 -20.52 7.48 1.24
CA PHE A 72 -20.02 6.78 0.05
C PHE A 72 -20.85 7.10 -1.19
N ASP A 73 -22.18 7.01 -1.11
CA ASP A 73 -23.09 7.33 -2.22
C ASP A 73 -22.92 8.77 -2.71
N ALA A 74 -22.84 9.72 -1.78
CA ALA A 74 -22.60 11.12 -2.14
C ALA A 74 -21.25 11.31 -2.84
N ALA A 75 -20.21 10.55 -2.46
CA ALA A 75 -18.91 10.59 -3.12
C ALA A 75 -18.93 10.00 -4.53
N LEU A 76 -19.68 8.92 -4.74
CA LEU A 76 -19.89 8.33 -6.06
C LEU A 76 -20.71 9.24 -6.98
N ALA A 77 -21.79 9.82 -6.46
CA ALA A 77 -22.66 10.74 -7.19
C ALA A 77 -21.89 11.98 -7.70
N ARG A 78 -21.01 12.57 -6.87
CA ARG A 78 -20.13 13.68 -7.29
C ARG A 78 -19.20 13.33 -8.45
N ARG A 79 -18.97 12.04 -8.71
CA ARG A 79 -18.07 11.52 -9.76
C ARG A 79 -18.82 10.88 -10.93
N GLY A 80 -20.16 10.86 -10.91
CA GLY A 80 -20.98 10.24 -11.95
C GLY A 80 -21.04 8.71 -11.89
N ILE A 81 -20.66 8.10 -10.77
CA ILE A 81 -20.54 6.64 -10.66
C ILE A 81 -21.86 6.03 -10.17
N ALA A 82 -22.49 5.23 -11.02
CA ALA A 82 -23.80 4.62 -10.72
C ALA A 82 -23.71 3.39 -9.80
N HIS A 83 -22.66 2.58 -9.91
CA HIS A 83 -22.59 1.27 -9.26
C HIS A 83 -21.52 1.19 -8.16
N ARG A 84 -21.98 0.96 -6.93
CA ARG A 84 -21.15 0.78 -5.74
C ARG A 84 -20.13 -0.36 -5.88
N SER A 85 -20.55 -1.47 -6.48
CA SER A 85 -19.72 -2.66 -6.69
C SER A 85 -18.52 -2.39 -7.59
N ASP A 86 -18.70 -1.58 -8.63
CA ASP A 86 -17.65 -1.31 -9.61
C ASP A 86 -16.66 -0.28 -9.08
N ALA A 87 -17.16 0.72 -8.34
CA ALA A 87 -16.33 1.61 -7.55
C ALA A 87 -15.49 0.83 -6.52
N MET A 88 -16.11 -0.10 -5.78
CA MET A 88 -15.39 -0.90 -4.79
C MET A 88 -14.34 -1.81 -5.44
N ARG A 89 -14.65 -2.45 -6.56
CA ARG A 89 -13.70 -3.28 -7.32
C ARG A 89 -12.50 -2.47 -7.78
N ARG A 90 -12.70 -1.29 -8.34
CA ARG A 90 -11.61 -0.42 -8.82
C ARG A 90 -10.77 0.14 -7.66
N LEU A 91 -11.40 0.50 -6.55
CA LEU A 91 -10.69 0.88 -5.32
C LEU A 91 -9.86 -0.28 -4.77
N MET A 92 -10.37 -1.51 -4.80
CA MET A 92 -9.62 -2.70 -4.39
C MET A 92 -8.40 -2.95 -5.29
N LEU A 93 -8.51 -2.70 -6.60
CA LEU A 93 -7.38 -2.83 -7.53
C LEU A 93 -6.31 -1.76 -7.30
N ALA A 94 -6.73 -0.55 -6.92
CA ALA A 94 -5.82 0.55 -6.56
C ALA A 94 -5.34 0.49 -5.09
N ALA A 95 -5.79 -0.49 -4.32
CA ALA A 95 -5.57 -0.54 -2.87
C ALA A 95 -4.09 -0.66 -2.51
N ASP A 96 -3.28 -1.33 -3.35
CA ASP A 96 -1.84 -1.45 -3.10
C ASP A 96 -1.16 -0.07 -3.00
N ASP A 97 -1.49 0.83 -3.92
CA ASP A 97 -0.91 2.18 -3.99
C ASP A 97 -1.47 3.10 -2.88
N ILE A 98 -2.73 2.89 -2.48
CA ILE A 98 -3.42 3.66 -1.44
C ILE A 98 -2.97 3.23 -0.03
N LEU A 99 -2.78 1.93 0.19
CA LEU A 99 -2.51 1.36 1.52
C LEU A 99 -1.02 1.26 1.85
N ARG A 100 -0.13 1.47 0.86
CA ARG A 100 1.31 1.45 1.11
C ARG A 100 1.73 2.60 2.04
N PRO A 101 2.52 2.32 3.09
CA PRO A 101 3.13 3.37 3.90
C PRO A 101 3.93 4.33 3.04
N ASP A 102 3.79 5.62 3.30
CA ASP A 102 4.50 6.66 2.57
C ASP A 102 5.93 6.80 3.13
N GLU A 103 6.82 5.93 2.66
CA GLU A 103 8.22 5.90 3.08
C GLU A 103 8.94 7.21 2.72
N SER A 104 8.53 7.88 1.63
CA SER A 104 9.09 9.17 1.23
C SER A 104 8.78 10.25 2.26
N THR A 105 7.50 10.39 2.62
CA THR A 105 7.09 11.34 3.67
C THR A 105 7.74 10.98 5.01
N ALA A 106 7.85 9.69 5.34
CA ALA A 106 8.51 9.25 6.57
C ALA A 106 10.00 9.63 6.61
N GLU A 107 10.74 9.46 5.52
CA GLU A 107 12.14 9.88 5.40
C GLU A 107 12.27 11.40 5.55
N GLU A 108 11.39 12.16 4.91
CA GLU A 108 11.43 13.63 4.95
C GLU A 108 11.16 14.15 6.37
N LEU A 109 10.18 13.59 7.07
CA LEU A 109 9.92 13.88 8.48
C LEU A 109 11.09 13.48 9.39
N ARG A 110 11.77 12.37 9.11
CA ARG A 110 12.99 11.96 9.84
C ARG A 110 14.11 12.99 9.66
N SER A 111 14.31 13.48 8.44
CA SER A 111 15.33 14.50 8.13
C SER A 111 15.05 15.83 8.86
N MET A 112 13.79 16.26 8.87
CA MET A 112 13.29 17.43 9.60
C MET A 112 13.54 17.30 11.11
N SER A 113 13.19 16.15 11.69
CA SER A 113 13.44 15.85 13.11
C SER A 113 14.93 15.92 13.47
N ALA A 114 15.82 15.41 12.59
CA ALA A 114 17.25 15.50 12.80
C ALA A 114 17.76 16.96 12.76
N ALA A 115 17.22 17.81 11.89
CA ALA A 115 17.55 19.23 11.84
C ALA A 115 17.11 19.95 13.12
N LEU A 116 15.88 19.70 13.58
CA LEU A 116 15.35 20.28 14.82
C LEU A 116 16.17 19.87 16.04
N ASN A 117 16.55 18.59 16.14
CA ASN A 117 17.41 18.09 17.22
C ASN A 117 18.77 18.80 17.24
N ARG A 118 19.36 19.07 16.07
CA ARG A 118 20.65 19.78 15.99
C ARG A 118 20.56 21.20 16.54
N VAL A 119 19.55 21.96 16.11
CA VAL A 119 19.38 23.35 16.55
C VAL A 119 18.91 23.42 18.01
N GLY A 120 18.02 22.52 18.42
CA GLY A 120 17.59 22.38 19.82
C GLY A 120 18.76 22.09 20.76
N ASN A 121 19.71 21.26 20.35
CA ASN A 121 20.93 21.01 21.11
C ASN A 121 21.80 22.26 21.29
N ASN A 122 21.93 23.10 20.26
CA ASN A 122 22.66 24.37 20.34
C ASN A 122 22.00 25.32 21.35
N VAL A 123 20.68 25.50 21.24
CA VAL A 123 19.91 26.33 22.20
C VAL A 123 20.00 25.79 23.63
N ASN A 124 19.97 24.46 23.81
CA ASN A 124 20.14 23.85 25.13
C ASN A 124 21.54 24.12 25.71
N GLN A 125 22.58 24.16 24.88
CA GLN A 125 23.92 24.55 25.32
C GLN A 125 23.99 26.02 25.75
N VAL A 126 23.31 26.93 25.04
CA VAL A 126 23.19 28.34 25.46
C VAL A 126 22.50 28.44 26.81
N ALA A 127 21.35 27.77 26.98
CA ALA A 127 20.63 27.75 28.24
C ALA A 127 21.51 27.23 29.40
N ARG A 128 22.26 26.15 29.17
CA ARG A 128 23.17 25.59 30.17
C ARG A 128 24.29 26.56 30.56
N ARG A 129 24.94 27.19 29.59
CA ARG A 129 26.01 28.19 29.83
C ARG A 129 25.49 29.37 30.66
N LEU A 130 24.29 29.87 30.35
CA LEU A 130 23.66 30.96 31.10
C LEU A 130 23.34 30.56 32.55
N ASN A 131 22.81 29.35 32.75
CA ASN A 131 22.49 28.83 34.08
C ASN A 131 23.76 28.66 34.94
N GLU A 132 24.84 28.13 34.36
CA GLU A 132 26.12 27.95 35.05
C GLU A 132 26.77 29.28 35.48
N ALA A 133 26.71 30.31 34.63
CA ALA A 133 27.23 31.65 34.97
C ALA A 133 26.41 32.30 36.09
N LYS A 134 25.07 32.18 36.03
CA LYS A 134 24.17 32.66 37.08
C LYS A 134 24.46 31.99 38.43
N LEU A 135 24.70 30.68 38.44
CA LEU A 135 25.05 29.92 39.64
C LEU A 135 26.39 30.36 40.25
N ARG A 136 27.36 30.74 39.42
CA ARG A 136 28.69 31.22 39.86
C ARG A 136 28.74 32.71 40.20
N GLY A 137 27.65 33.45 39.99
CA GLY A 137 27.62 34.90 40.17
C GLY A 137 28.45 35.67 39.12
N GLU A 138 28.75 35.03 37.99
CA GLU A 138 29.52 35.61 36.90
C GLU A 138 28.63 36.39 35.93
N PRO A 139 29.19 37.32 35.14
CA PRO A 139 28.48 37.96 34.05
C PRO A 139 27.88 36.92 33.09
N LEU A 140 26.63 37.13 32.66
CA LEU A 140 25.94 36.23 31.74
C LEU A 140 26.66 36.21 30.37
N PRO A 141 27.13 35.06 29.88
CA PRO A 141 27.85 34.95 28.61
C PRO A 141 26.87 34.91 27.42
N TYR A 142 25.94 35.85 27.35
CA TYR A 142 25.00 35.98 26.24
C TYR A 142 25.63 36.83 25.13
N THR A 143 25.96 36.19 24.01
CA THR A 143 26.65 36.83 22.89
C THR A 143 25.72 36.98 21.68
N ALA A 144 26.16 37.75 20.68
CA ALA A 144 25.49 37.80 19.39
C ALA A 144 25.33 36.41 18.75
N ALA A 145 26.28 35.48 18.98
CA ALA A 145 26.17 34.10 18.52
C ALA A 145 25.06 33.33 19.25
N SER A 146 24.93 33.49 20.58
CA SER A 146 23.81 32.92 21.34
C SER A 146 22.45 33.45 20.87
N HIS A 147 22.40 34.73 20.51
CA HIS A 147 21.19 35.32 19.94
C HIS A 147 20.87 34.77 18.54
N ALA A 148 21.89 34.52 17.71
CA ALA A 148 21.73 33.88 16.41
C ALA A 148 21.19 32.46 16.54
N GLU A 149 21.75 31.62 17.44
CA GLU A 149 21.28 30.24 17.65
C GLU A 149 19.79 30.16 18.04
N ILE A 150 19.31 31.09 18.86
CA ILE A 150 17.89 31.17 19.25
C ILE A 150 17.02 31.61 18.08
N ARG A 151 17.50 32.57 17.28
CA ARG A 151 16.79 33.02 16.07
C ARG A 151 16.71 31.92 15.02
N ASP A 152 17.79 31.15 14.85
CA ASP A 152 17.85 30.01 13.94
C ASP A 152 16.82 28.94 14.33
N LEU A 153 16.63 28.67 15.63
CA LEU A 153 15.56 27.77 16.09
C LEU A 153 14.18 28.29 15.72
N ALA A 154 13.91 29.58 15.95
CA ALA A 154 12.63 30.18 15.62
C ALA A 154 12.34 30.09 14.11
N GLY A 155 13.32 30.43 13.27
CA GLY A 155 13.21 30.30 11.81
C GLY A 155 12.96 28.87 11.38
N LEU A 156 13.75 27.93 11.89
CA LEU A 156 13.61 26.51 11.58
C LEU A 156 12.21 25.96 11.92
N VAL A 157 11.64 26.35 13.06
CA VAL A 157 10.29 25.89 13.46
C VAL A 157 9.22 26.38 12.47
N PHE A 158 9.29 27.64 12.02
CA PHE A 158 8.36 28.16 11.02
C PHE A 158 8.53 27.47 9.67
N ASP A 159 9.77 27.32 9.20
CA ASP A 159 10.08 26.65 7.92
C ASP A 159 9.60 25.19 7.93
N MET A 160 9.81 24.48 9.04
CA MET A 160 9.34 23.09 9.20
C MET A 160 7.81 23.02 9.21
N ALA A 161 7.12 23.97 9.85
CA ALA A 161 5.66 23.99 9.86
C ALA A 161 5.10 24.12 8.44
N ASP A 162 5.66 25.00 7.62
CA ASP A 162 5.27 25.18 6.22
C ASP A 162 5.59 23.94 5.37
N GLN A 163 6.78 23.35 5.54
CA GLN A 163 7.18 22.13 4.82
C GLN A 163 6.26 20.95 5.15
N ILE A 164 5.92 20.74 6.43
CA ILE A 164 5.01 19.68 6.85
C ILE A 164 3.62 19.86 6.21
N GLN A 165 3.10 21.10 6.18
CA GLN A 165 1.82 21.38 5.52
C GLN A 165 1.85 21.06 4.03
N GLU A 166 2.91 21.47 3.33
CA GLU A 166 3.06 21.18 1.91
C GLU A 166 3.21 19.69 1.61
N LEU A 167 3.92 18.94 2.46
CA LEU A 167 4.02 17.48 2.33
C LEU A 167 2.66 16.80 2.45
N PHE A 168 1.87 17.14 3.47
CA PHE A 168 0.53 16.56 3.62
C PHE A 168 -0.40 16.94 2.48
N ARG A 169 -0.31 18.18 1.97
CA ARG A 169 -1.09 18.62 0.80
C ARG A 169 -0.66 17.87 -0.46
N ALA A 170 0.63 17.72 -0.70
CA ALA A 170 1.17 16.98 -1.84
C ALA A 170 0.72 15.51 -1.79
N ARG A 171 0.83 14.86 -0.63
CA ARG A 171 0.37 13.48 -0.43
C ARG A 171 -1.13 13.35 -0.66
N ARG A 172 -1.94 14.29 -0.13
CA ARG A 172 -3.38 14.30 -0.38
C ARG A 172 -3.70 14.41 -1.87
N ARG A 173 -3.06 15.33 -2.59
CA ARG A 173 -3.24 15.50 -4.04
C ARG A 173 -2.89 14.21 -4.80
N SER A 174 -1.79 13.55 -4.44
CA SER A 174 -1.39 12.27 -5.04
C SER A 174 -2.44 11.19 -4.81
N LEU A 175 -2.94 11.04 -3.58
CA LEU A 175 -3.98 10.05 -3.26
C LEU A 175 -5.29 10.35 -3.98
N ASP A 176 -5.71 11.62 -4.04
CA ASP A 176 -6.91 12.03 -4.76
C ASP A 176 -6.79 11.74 -6.26
N LEU A 177 -5.60 11.89 -6.85
CA LEU A 177 -5.30 11.52 -8.23
C LEU A 177 -5.38 10.00 -8.42
N SER A 178 -4.75 9.18 -7.57
CA SER A 178 -4.80 7.71 -7.66
C SER A 178 -6.26 7.22 -7.54
N VAL A 179 -7.04 7.80 -6.64
CA VAL A 179 -8.48 7.51 -6.50
C VAL A 179 -9.25 7.97 -7.74
N ALA A 180 -8.99 9.17 -8.26
CA ALA A 180 -9.65 9.65 -9.47
C ALA A 180 -9.33 8.78 -10.69
N GLN A 181 -8.08 8.38 -10.87
CA GLN A 181 -7.63 7.50 -11.94
C GLN A 181 -8.31 6.13 -11.83
N ALA A 182 -8.31 5.52 -10.63
CA ALA A 182 -8.98 4.25 -10.39
C ALA A 182 -10.46 4.30 -10.80
N LEU A 183 -11.14 5.41 -10.49
CA LEU A 183 -12.57 5.59 -10.75
C LEU A 183 -12.89 6.10 -12.17
N SER A 184 -11.95 6.75 -12.87
CA SER A 184 -12.18 7.42 -14.17
C SER A 184 -12.71 6.52 -15.27
N GLY A 185 -12.31 5.25 -15.31
CA GLY A 185 -12.78 4.32 -16.34
C GLY A 185 -14.23 3.85 -16.17
N LEU A 186 -14.95 4.27 -15.12
CA LEU A 186 -16.39 3.97 -14.96
C LEU A 186 -17.28 4.92 -15.76
N ASN A 187 -16.79 6.13 -16.06
CA ASN A 187 -17.56 7.11 -16.80
C ASN A 187 -17.55 6.84 -18.32
N ALA A 188 -16.58 6.07 -18.81
CA ALA A 188 -16.46 5.73 -20.24
C ALA A 188 -17.26 4.46 -20.63
N GLU A 189 -17.52 3.56 -19.68
CA GLU A 189 -18.30 2.33 -19.94
C GLU A 189 -19.82 2.61 -19.90
N ALA A 190 -20.28 3.61 -19.14
CA ALA A 190 -21.69 3.97 -19.04
C ALA A 190 -22.29 4.57 -20.33
N ASP A 191 -21.45 5.10 -21.23
CA ASP A 191 -21.88 5.66 -22.53
C ASP A 191 -21.99 4.60 -23.63
N HIS A 192 -21.39 3.41 -23.43
CA HIS A 192 -21.35 2.36 -24.47
C HIS A 192 -22.49 1.34 -24.37
N ASP A 193 -23.22 1.31 -23.24
CA ASP A 193 -24.38 0.43 -23.01
C ASP A 193 -25.74 1.14 -23.28
N ALA A 194 -25.72 2.33 -23.88
CA ALA A 194 -26.91 3.14 -24.19
C ALA A 194 -27.25 3.25 -25.69
N GLU A 195 -26.57 2.50 -26.57
CA GLU A 195 -26.89 2.31 -27.99
C GLU A 195 -27.34 0.87 -28.29
#